data_AF-A0A838EUJ0-F1
#
_entry.id   AF-A0A838EUJ0-F1
#
_cell.length_a   1.000
_cell.length_b   1.000
_cell.length_c   1.000
_cell.angle_alpha   90.00
_cell.angle_beta   90.00
_cell.angle_gamma   90.00
#
_symmetry.space_group_name_H-M   'P 1'
#
loop_
_entity.id
_entity.type
_entity.pdbx_description
1 polymer ?
#
loop_
_entity_poly.entity_id
_entity_poly.type
_entity_poly.pdbx_seq_one_letter_code
_entity_poly.pdbx_strand_id
1 'polypeptide(L)' 'LYTLHHGTLCSKPQAALWAQDTYPQWRPIIERSLLWRTQHEKDDLTETINFLREALNVTKKMCRSY' A
#
# COMPACT_ATOMS: atom_id res chain seq x y z
N LEU A 1 5.59 -4.73 -0.30
CA LEU A 1 4.81 -5.67 0.52
C LEU A 1 4.39 -6.90 -0.27
N TYR A 2 3.73 -6.78 -1.42
CA TYR A 2 3.31 -7.92 -2.26
C TYR A 2 4.42 -8.97 -2.46
N THR A 3 5.59 -8.53 -2.93
CA THR A 3 6.73 -9.43 -3.20
C THR A 3 7.30 -10.08 -1.95
N LEU A 4 7.26 -9.41 -0.80
CA LEU A 4 7.69 -10.01 0.47
C LEU A 4 6.72 -11.11 0.91
N HIS A 5 5.45 -11.00 0.55
CA HIS A 5 4.42 -11.99 0.88
C HIS A 5 4.42 -13.18 -0.10
N HIS A 6 4.62 -12.93 -1.40
CA HIS A 6 4.43 -13.95 -2.45
C HIS A 6 5.72 -14.43 -3.11
N GLY A 7 6.87 -13.82 -2.82
CA GLY A 7 8.14 -14.11 -3.51
C GLY A 7 8.17 -13.75 -4.99
N THR A 8 7.16 -13.03 -5.50
CA THR A 8 7.00 -12.72 -6.93
C THR A 8 6.75 -11.22 -7.17
N LEU A 9 7.05 -10.78 -8.39
CA LEU A 9 6.76 -9.43 -8.85
C LEU A 9 5.40 -9.39 -9.57
N CYS A 10 4.66 -8.30 -9.39
CA CYS A 10 3.46 -8.00 -10.17
C CYS A 10 3.45 -6.50 -10.52
N SER A 11 2.49 -6.09 -11.35
CA SER A 11 2.36 -4.67 -11.72
C SER A 11 1.92 -3.81 -10.53
N LYS A 12 2.20 -2.50 -10.56
CA LYS A 12 1.80 -1.58 -9.49
C LYS A 12 0.28 -1.60 -9.20
N PRO A 13 -0.63 -1.59 -10.20
CA PRO A 13 -2.07 -1.68 -9.93
C PRO A 13 -2.48 -3.00 -9.29
N GLN A 14 -1.89 -4.13 -9.72
CA GLN A 14 -2.17 -5.44 -9.11
C GLN A 14 -1.70 -5.49 -7.65
N ALA A 15 -0.51 -4.95 -7.35
CA ALA A 15 -0.02 -4.85 -5.98
C ALA A 15 -0.90 -3.95 -5.10
N ALA A 16 -1.43 -2.86 -5.66
CA ALA A 16 -2.34 -1.95 -4.96
C ALA A 16 -3.71 -2.60 -4.69
N LEU A 17 -4.29 -3.32 -5.65
CA LEU A 17 -5.52 -4.09 -5.45
C LEU A 17 -5.34 -5.15 -4.36
N TRP A 18 -4.26 -5.92 -4.40
CA TRP A 18 -3.94 -6.87 -3.33
C TRP A 18 -3.81 -6.18 -1.96
N ALA A 19 -3.16 -5.00 -1.91
CA ALA A 19 -3.00 -4.26 -0.68
C ALA A 19 -4.33 -3.74 -0.13
N GLN A 20 -5.29 -3.41 -1.00
CA GLN A 20 -6.64 -3.00 -0.60
C GLN A 20 -7.37 -4.10 0.18
N ASP A 21 -7.28 -5.34 -0.29
CA ASP A 21 -7.90 -6.49 0.36
C ASP A 21 -7.15 -6.90 1.64
N THR A 22 -5.82 -6.77 1.63
CA THR A 22 -4.96 -7.20 2.74
C THR A 22 -4.92 -6.20 3.89
N TYR A 23 -5.10 -4.90 3.61
CA TYR A 23 -5.02 -3.82 4.58
C TYR A 23 -6.29 -2.95 4.56
N PRO A 24 -7.42 -3.47 5.08
CA PRO A 24 -8.71 -2.79 4.99
C PRO A 24 -8.72 -1.40 5.64
N GLN A 25 -7.90 -1.17 6.67
CA GLN A 25 -7.77 0.13 7.33
C GLN A 25 -7.15 1.21 6.43
N TRP A 26 -6.43 0.81 5.38
CA TRP A 26 -5.80 1.72 4.40
C TRP A 26 -6.53 1.73 3.05
N ARG A 27 -7.70 1.10 2.97
CA ARG A 27 -8.49 1.01 1.73
C ARG A 27 -8.76 2.38 1.09
N PRO A 28 -9.18 3.44 1.82
CA PRO A 28 -9.45 4.73 1.21
C PRO A 28 -8.24 5.36 0.50
N ILE A 29 -7.06 5.34 1.14
CA ILE A 29 -5.85 5.90 0.55
C ILE A 29 -5.35 5.08 -0.64
N ILE A 30 -5.51 3.75 -0.59
CA ILE A 30 -5.16 2.86 -1.70
C ILE A 30 -6.11 3.10 -2.89
N GLU A 31 -7.42 3.27 -2.66
CA GLU A 31 -8.40 3.62 -3.69
C GLU A 31 -8.04 4.93 -4.40
N ARG A 32 -7.73 5.98 -3.64
CA ARG A 32 -7.27 7.26 -4.22
C ARG A 32 -5.99 7.09 -5.03
N SER A 33 -5.03 6.32 -4.52
CA SER A 33 -3.78 6.02 -5.23
C SER A 33 -3.97 5.23 -6.52
N LEU A 34 -5.09 4.51 -6.69
CA LEU A 34 -5.46 3.84 -7.94
C LEU A 34 -6.13 4.82 -8.92
N LEU A 35 -6.94 5.75 -8.40
CA LEU A 35 -7.74 6.69 -9.19
C LEU A 35 -7.03 8.00 -9.53
N TRP A 36 -5.81 8.24 -9.04
CA TRP A 36 -5.07 9.50 -9.17
C TRP A 36 -4.95 10.07 -10.60
N ARG A 37 -4.95 9.21 -11.64
CA ARG A 37 -4.90 9.64 -13.05
C ARG A 37 -6.22 10.24 -13.53
N THR A 38 -7.32 9.84 -12.91
CA THR A 38 -8.68 10.20 -13.30
C THR A 38 -9.32 11.18 -12.32
N GLN A 39 -8.89 11.19 -11.06
CA GLN A 39 -9.42 12.01 -9.98
C GLN A 39 -8.26 12.78 -9.34
N HIS A 40 -8.33 14.11 -9.42
CA HIS A 40 -7.33 15.02 -8.85
C HIS A 40 -7.80 15.54 -7.50
N GLU A 41 -8.21 14.63 -6.62
CA GLU A 41 -8.54 14.98 -5.24
C GLU A 41 -7.24 15.37 -4.49
N LYS A 42 -7.35 16.29 -3.54
CA LYS A 42 -6.19 16.67 -2.73
C LYS A 42 -5.84 15.54 -1.77
N ASP A 43 -4.61 15.08 -1.83
CA ASP A 43 -4.09 14.11 -0.85
C ASP A 43 -3.96 14.75 0.53
N ASP A 44 -4.39 14.01 1.56
CA ASP A 44 -3.99 14.30 2.94
C ASP A 44 -2.56 13.78 3.16
N LEU A 45 -1.63 14.71 3.30
CA LEU A 45 -0.23 14.42 3.56
C LEU A 45 -0.02 13.63 4.87
N THR A 46 -0.82 13.91 5.89
CA THR A 46 -0.73 13.24 7.20
C THR A 46 -1.11 11.77 7.08
N GLU A 47 -2.22 11.49 6.40
CA GLU A 47 -2.67 10.12 6.14
C GLU A 47 -1.64 9.36 5.28
N THR A 48 -1.08 10.02 4.27
CA THR A 48 -0.02 9.46 3.42
C THR A 48 1.23 9.09 4.21
N ILE A 49 1.68 9.97 5.10
CA ILE A 49 2.84 9.69 5.96
C ILE A 49 2.54 8.51 6.90
N ASN A 50 1.33 8.43 7.46
CA ASN A 50 0.96 7.33 8.33
C ASN A 50 0.91 5.99 7.58
N PHE A 51 0.39 5.98 6.35
CA PHE A 51 0.40 4.81 5.48
C PHE A 51 1.83 4.35 5.18
N LEU A 52 2.73 5.27 4.83
CA LEU A 52 4.15 4.94 4.58
C LEU A 52 4.86 4.38 5.81
N ARG A 53 4.61 4.96 7.00
CA ARG A 53 5.16 4.46 8.27
C ARG A 53 4.70 3.03 8.53
N GLU A 54 3.43 2.73 8.30
CA GLU A 54 2.91 1.38 8.50
C GLU A 54 3.51 0.39 7.49
N ALA A 55 3.62 0.78 6.21
CA ALA A 55 4.27 -0.06 5.20
C ALA A 55 5.72 -0.41 5.57
N LEU A 56 6.46 0.55 6.14
CA LEU A 56 7.82 0.33 6.65
C LEU A 56 7.83 -0.60 7.87
N ASN A 57 6.88 -0.46 8.80
CA ASN A 57 6.76 -1.33 9.97
C ASN A 57 6.49 -2.77 9.56
N VAL A 58 5.53 -3.00 8.65
CA VAL A 58 5.22 -4.33 8.11
C VAL A 58 6.45 -4.93 7.43
N THR A 59 7.13 -4.14 6.58
CA THR A 59 8.36 -4.57 5.91
C THR A 59 9.42 -5.03 6.91
N LYS A 60 9.69 -4.23 7.96
CA LYS A 60 10.66 -4.57 9.01
C LYS A 60 10.29 -5.86 9.75
N LYS A 61 9.00 -6.07 10.05
CA LYS A 61 8.54 -7.29 10.71
C LYS A 61 8.81 -8.53 9.85
N MET A 62 8.48 -8.47 8.56
CA MET A 62 8.69 -9.61 7.65
C MET A 62 10.17 -9.90 7.40
N CYS A 63 11.02 -8.87 7.28
CA CYS A 63 12.46 -9.08 7.05
C CYS A 63 13.23 -9.52 8.30
N ARG A 64 12.69 -9.35 9.52
CA ARG A 64 13.30 -9.84 10.77
C ARG A 64 12.99 -11.31 11.07
N SER A 65 12.03 -11.90 10.37
CA SER A 65 11.61 -13.29 10.54
C SER A 65 12.35 -14.28 9.62
N TYR A 66 13.33 -13.78 8.86
CA TYR A 66 14.28 -14.54 8.05
C TYR A 66 15.69 -14.38 8.62
#